data_AF-A0AAW9J7G5-F1
#
_entry.id   AF-A0AAW9J7G5-F1
#
_cell.length_a   1.000
_cell.length_b   1.000
_cell.length_c   1.000
_cell.angle_alpha   90.00
_cell.angle_beta   90.00
_cell.angle_gamma   90.00
#
_symmetry.space_group_name_H-M   'P 1'
#
loop_
_entity.id
_entity.type
_entity.pdbx_description
1 polymer ?
#
loop_
_entity_poly.entity_id
_entity_poly.type
_entity_poly.pdbx_seq_one_letter_code
_entity_poly.pdbx_strand_id
1 'polypeptide(L)'
;MFVGDWMLNIQFSMFGEIGHVKKAMTVYRRHEDGIWNRMNEDDKNKQTIELIDAYNKFLNYTYNEQFSNIREFCESKLGNRYLEYLMYRPSRLE
;
A
#
# COMPACT_ATOMS: atom_id res chain seq x y z
N MET A 1 12.06 -1.38 2.18
CA MET A 1 10.64 -1.09 2.44
C MET A 1 10.39 0.38 2.17
N PHE A 2 9.44 0.74 1.30
CA PHE A 2 9.04 2.13 1.09
C PHE A 2 7.97 2.52 2.11
N VAL A 3 8.05 3.72 2.68
CA VAL A 3 7.16 4.20 3.75
C VAL A 3 6.53 5.51 3.31
N GLY A 4 5.21 5.48 3.13
CA GLY A 4 4.38 6.67 2.95
C GLY A 4 3.73 7.10 4.27
N ASP A 5 2.96 8.18 4.20
CA ASP A 5 2.10 8.66 5.28
C ASP A 5 1.13 7.58 5.77
N TRP A 6 0.62 6.72 4.88
CA TRP A 6 -0.23 5.59 5.24
C TRP A 6 0.42 4.64 6.25
N MET A 7 1.66 4.19 6.03
CA MET A 7 2.34 3.24 6.92
C MET A 7 2.70 3.92 8.25
N LEU A 8 3.10 5.19 8.17
CA LEU A 8 3.36 6.00 9.35
C LEU A 8 2.12 6.07 10.24
N ASN A 9 0.95 6.39 9.65
CA ASN A 9 -0.31 6.45 10.39
C ASN A 9 -0.73 5.10 10.97
N ILE A 10 -0.56 4.00 10.23
CA ILE A 10 -0.83 2.65 10.77
C ILE A 10 0.05 2.39 12.00
N GLN A 11 1.36 2.65 11.92
CA GLN A 11 2.27 2.46 13.04
C GLN A 11 1.89 3.34 14.24
N PHE A 12 1.55 4.61 14.03
CA PHE A 12 1.18 5.49 15.14
C PHE A 12 -0.16 5.12 15.78
N SER A 13 -1.09 4.55 15.01
CA SER A 13 -2.36 4.07 15.56
C SER A 13 -2.20 2.93 16.58
N MET A 14 -1.06 2.23 16.55
CA MET A 14 -0.72 1.21 17.55
C MET A 14 -0.49 1.79 18.96
N PHE A 15 -0.19 3.08 19.07
CA PHE A 15 0.07 3.75 20.36
C PHE A 15 -1.18 4.44 20.92
N GLY A 16 -2.25 4.57 20.14
CA GLY A 16 -3.48 5.25 20.53
C GLY A 16 -4.31 5.72 19.35
N GLU A 17 -5.48 6.27 19.64
CA GLU A 17 -6.39 6.78 18.62
C GLU A 17 -5.80 7.99 17.88
N ILE A 18 -6.00 8.05 16.56
CA ILE A 18 -5.61 9.20 15.74
C ILE A 18 -6.81 10.15 15.66
N GLY A 19 -6.64 11.36 16.20
CA GLY A 19 -7.66 12.40 16.18
C GLY A 19 -7.89 12.98 14.78
N HIS A 20 -9.15 13.12 14.38
CA HIS A 20 -9.55 13.77 13.13
C HIS A 20 -9.90 15.24 13.34
N VAL A 21 -9.16 16.14 12.69
CA VAL A 21 -9.46 17.58 12.71
C VAL A 21 -10.51 17.89 11.64
N LYS A 22 -11.78 18.03 12.05
CA LYS A 22 -12.90 18.37 11.18
C LYS A 22 -12.92 19.86 10.78
N LYS A 23 -11.82 20.36 10.24
CA LYS A 23 -11.67 21.72 9.70
C LYS A 23 -10.83 21.67 8.42
N ALA A 24 -11.09 22.56 7.47
CA ALA A 24 -10.23 22.71 6.30
C ALA A 24 -8.88 23.29 6.76
N MET A 25 -7.85 22.45 6.84
CA MET A 25 -6.53 22.84 7.33
C MET A 25 -5.61 23.36 6.21
N THR A 26 -5.62 22.70 5.05
CA THR A 26 -4.79 23.05 3.88
C THR A 26 -5.42 22.54 2.59
N VAL A 27 -4.99 23.09 1.44
CA VAL A 27 -5.29 22.52 0.12
C VAL A 27 -4.14 21.60 -0.29
N TYR A 28 -4.40 20.30 -0.43
CA TYR A 28 -3.42 19.36 -0.96
C TYR A 28 -3.40 19.44 -2.49
N ARG A 29 -2.26 19.84 -3.06
CA ARG A 29 -2.10 19.89 -4.52
C ARG A 29 -1.77 18.50 -5.05
N ARG A 30 -2.62 17.98 -5.94
CA ARG A 30 -2.29 16.79 -6.73
C ARG A 30 -1.32 17.20 -7.84
N HIS A 31 -0.08 16.72 -7.77
CA HIS A 31 0.91 16.87 -8.84
C HIS A 31 0.91 15.63 -9.74
N GLU A 32 1.06 15.83 -11.05
CA GLU A 32 1.19 14.74 -12.03
C GLU A 32 2.39 13.83 -11.71
N ASP A 33 3.50 14.43 -11.26
CA ASP A 33 4.71 13.73 -10.83
C ASP A 33 4.61 13.09 -9.43
N GLY A 34 3.43 13.12 -8.81
CA GLY A 34 3.21 12.44 -7.53
C GLY A 34 3.50 10.94 -7.65
N ILE A 35 4.17 10.36 -6.66
CA ILE A 35 4.64 8.96 -6.67
C ILE A 35 3.54 7.99 -7.09
N TRP A 36 2.32 8.20 -6.61
CA TRP A 36 1.14 7.40 -6.98
C TRP A 36 0.45 7.88 -8.26
N ASN A 37 0.40 9.19 -8.52
CA ASN A 37 -0.30 9.72 -9.68
C ASN A 37 0.37 9.34 -11.01
N ARG A 38 1.71 9.22 -11.02
CA ARG A 38 2.48 8.82 -12.20
C ARG A 38 2.37 7.34 -12.56
N MET A 39 1.87 6.51 -11.64
CA MET A 39 1.74 5.07 -11.85
C MET A 39 0.44 4.74 -12.58
N ASN A 40 0.49 3.78 -13.50
CA ASN A 40 -0.73 3.15 -14.01
C ASN A 40 -1.37 2.27 -12.92
N GLU A 41 -2.62 1.87 -13.13
CA GLU A 41 -3.38 1.10 -12.13
C GLU A 41 -2.77 -0.27 -11.83
N ASP A 42 -2.20 -0.95 -12.82
CA ASP A 42 -1.58 -2.26 -12.59
C ASP A 42 -0.34 -2.11 -11.69
N ASP A 43 0.49 -1.11 -11.93
CA ASP A 43 1.69 -0.82 -11.13
C ASP A 43 1.33 -0.40 -9.71
N LYS A 44 0.26 0.40 -9.54
CA LYS A 44 -0.27 0.73 -8.20
C LYS A 44 -0.69 -0.52 -7.45
N ASN A 45 -1.44 -1.42 -8.09
CA ASN A 45 -1.91 -2.65 -7.45
C ASN A 45 -0.75 -3.60 -7.09
N LYS A 46 0.20 -3.78 -8.00
CA LYS A 46 1.42 -4.58 -7.74
C LYS A 46 2.22 -3.99 -6.59
N GLN A 47 2.49 -2.68 -6.62
CA GLN A 47 3.25 -2.01 -5.56
C GLN A 47 2.49 -2.05 -4.23
N THR A 48 1.17 -1.92 -4.23
CA THR A 48 0.33 -2.05 -3.03
C THR A 48 0.50 -3.43 -2.40
N ILE A 49 0.40 -4.50 -3.20
CA ILE A 49 0.61 -5.88 -2.73
C ILE A 49 2.00 -6.04 -2.08
N GLU A 50 3.06 -5.53 -2.72
CA GLU A 50 4.40 -5.61 -2.13
C GLU A 50 4.52 -4.86 -0.79
N LEU A 51 3.86 -3.70 -0.69
CA LEU A 51 3.92 -2.87 0.50
C LEU A 51 3.14 -3.48 1.66
N ILE A 52 1.91 -3.94 1.42
CA ILE A 52 1.09 -4.55 2.47
C ILE A 52 1.72 -5.83 3.02
N ASP A 53 2.42 -6.64 2.20
CA ASP A 53 3.19 -7.77 2.70
C ASP A 53 4.29 -7.36 3.66
N ALA A 54 5.08 -6.37 3.25
CA ALA A 54 6.18 -5.86 4.04
C ALA A 54 5.67 -5.27 5.36
N TYR A 55 4.57 -4.50 5.30
CA TYR A 55 3.95 -3.89 6.49
C TYR A 55 3.34 -4.93 7.40
N ASN A 56 2.65 -5.93 6.85
CA ASN A 56 2.04 -7.01 7.62
C ASN A 56 3.11 -7.78 8.41
N LYS A 57 4.23 -8.13 7.75
CA LYS A 57 5.39 -8.74 8.42
C LYS A 57 5.99 -7.82 9.49
N PHE A 58 6.16 -6.53 9.20
CA PHE A 58 6.72 -5.56 10.15
C PHE A 58 5.84 -5.38 11.40
N LEU A 59 4.52 -5.40 11.21
CA LEU A 59 3.53 -5.24 12.28
C LEU A 59 3.20 -6.57 12.98
N ASN A 60 4.07 -7.58 12.84
CA ASN A 60 3.90 -8.92 13.41
C ASN A 60 2.51 -9.50 13.15
N TYR A 61 1.99 -9.28 11.94
CA TYR A 61 0.71 -9.80 11.50
C TYR A 61 -0.52 -9.30 12.28
N THR A 62 -0.40 -8.18 13.00
CA THR A 62 -1.49 -7.56 13.79
C THR A 62 -2.74 -7.28 12.92
N TYR A 63 -2.54 -6.87 11.66
CA TYR A 63 -3.61 -6.52 10.72
C TYR A 63 -3.69 -7.48 9.53
N ASN A 64 -3.38 -8.76 9.76
CA ASN A 64 -3.26 -9.76 8.69
C ASN A 64 -4.54 -9.92 7.88
N GLU A 65 -5.71 -9.86 8.52
CA GLU A 65 -7.00 -9.95 7.83
C GLU A 65 -7.21 -8.76 6.89
N GLN A 66 -6.98 -7.54 7.39
CA GLN A 66 -7.16 -6.31 6.63
C GLN A 66 -6.21 -6.27 5.43
N PHE A 67 -4.94 -6.64 5.62
CA PHE A 67 -3.98 -6.71 4.52
C PHE A 67 -4.31 -7.83 3.52
N SER A 68 -4.82 -8.98 3.98
CA SER A 68 -5.30 -10.05 3.09
C SER A 68 -6.46 -9.58 2.21
N ASN A 69 -7.42 -8.86 2.78
CA ASN A 69 -8.55 -8.31 2.02
C ASN A 69 -8.10 -7.29 0.96
N ILE A 70 -7.12 -6.44 1.28
CA ILE A 70 -6.54 -5.49 0.30
C ILE A 70 -5.77 -6.23 -0.80
N ARG A 71 -5.02 -7.28 -0.45
CA ARG A 71 -4.36 -8.15 -1.41
C ARG A 71 -5.37 -8.73 -2.39
N GLU A 72 -6.41 -9.39 -1.89
CA GLU A 72 -7.44 -10.03 -2.73
C GLU A 72 -8.11 -9.01 -3.65
N PHE A 73 -8.38 -7.80 -3.15
CA PHE A 73 -8.89 -6.72 -3.96
C PHE A 73 -7.93 -6.35 -5.09
N CYS A 74 -6.64 -6.12 -4.81
CA CYS A 74 -5.64 -5.78 -5.82
C CYS A 74 -5.45 -6.91 -6.84
N GLU A 75 -5.41 -8.17 -6.40
CA GLU A 75 -5.31 -9.34 -7.26
C GLU A 75 -6.52 -9.45 -8.21
N SER A 76 -7.73 -9.17 -7.71
CA SER A 76 -8.94 -9.14 -8.53
C SER A 76 -8.89 -8.07 -9.64
N LYS A 77 -8.23 -6.93 -9.40
CA LYS A 77 -8.06 -5.86 -10.40
C LYS A 77 -7.04 -6.22 -11.48
N LEU A 78 -6.00 -6.96 -11.09
CA LEU A 78 -4.94 -7.40 -12.00
C LEU A 78 -5.38 -8.60 -12.85
N GLY A 79 -6.18 -9.52 -12.29
CA GLY A 79 -6.60 -10.74 -12.97
C GLY A 79 -5.41 -11.56 -13.46
N ASN A 80 -5.46 -12.07 -14.70
CA ASN A 80 -4.38 -12.89 -15.28
C ASN A 80 -3.05 -12.14 -15.41
N ARG A 81 -3.07 -10.81 -15.49
CA ARG A 81 -1.84 -9.98 -15.55
C ARG A 81 -1.01 -10.09 -14.27
N TYR A 82 -1.63 -10.49 -13.17
CA TYR A 82 -0.89 -10.75 -11.92
C TYR A 82 -0.05 -12.02 -12.00
N LEU A 83 -0.55 -13.08 -12.64
CA LEU A 83 0.21 -14.32 -12.82
C LEU A 83 1.45 -14.07 -13.67
N GLU A 84 1.29 -13.33 -14.78
CA GLU A 84 2.42 -12.90 -15.61
C GLU A 84 3.43 -12.10 -14.78
N TYR A 85 2.95 -11.14 -13.99
CA TYR A 85 3.81 -10.37 -13.09
C TYR A 85 4.61 -11.26 -12.14
N LEU A 86 3.97 -12.26 -11.50
CA LEU A 86 4.66 -13.18 -10.59
C LEU A 86 5.72 -14.03 -11.31
N MET A 87 5.48 -14.45 -12.56
CA MET A 87 6.43 -15.23 -13.36
C MET A 87 7.67 -14.43 -13.76
N TYR A 88 7.50 -13.13 -14.04
CA TYR A 88 8.57 -12.25 -14.51
C TYR A 88 9.10 -11.30 -13.43
N ARG A 89 8.62 -11.41 -12.19
CA ARG A 89 9.08 -10.58 -11.09
C ARG A 89 10.56 -10.90 -10.85
N PRO A 90 11.48 -9.93 -10.96
CA PRO A 90 12.86 -10.17 -10.60
C PRO A 90 12.88 -10.58 -9.13
N SER A 91 13.40 -11.78 -8.85
CA SER A 91 13.71 -12.19 -7.49
C SER A 91 14.62 -11.11 -6.91
N ARG A 92 14.12 -10.36 -5.93
CA ARG A 92 15.01 -9.54 -5.11
C ARG A 92 15.91 -10.53 -4.40
N LEU A 93 17.12 -10.69 -4.94
CA LEU A 93 18.23 -11.35 -4.27
C LEU A 93 18.41 -10.58 -2.95
N GLU A 94 17.92 -11.18 -1.87
CA GLU A 94 18.34 -10.85 -0.51
C GLU A 94 19.67 -11.55 -0.22
#